data_AF-A0A2S6ME33-F1
#
_entry.id   AF-A0A2S6ME33-F1
#
_cell.length_a   1.000
_cell.length_b   1.000
_cell.length_c   1.000
_cell.angle_alpha   90.00
_cell.angle_beta   90.00
_cell.angle_gamma   90.00
#
_symmetry.space_group_name_H-M   'P 1'
#
loop_
_entity.id
_entity.type
_entity.pdbx_description
1 polymer ?
#
loop_
_entity_poly.entity_id
_entity_poly.type
_entity_poly.pdbx_seq_one_letter_code
_entity_poly.pdbx_strand_id
1 'polypeptide(L)'
;MGISEQIERVVEGFPTTRGGLKWTLFVATVAAGIGFGVASFYHSGRISVLEERLRLAQDGRSPYQIRIAEVTTENPYRVQPSDDLVQVNLITDVSPVILLPSGLLKGKTVSVKDKKGNSSKYEVKIRADGGLIDGFPEWTLSGDHGSVSFVWDGKTWSVY
;
A
#
# COMPACT_ATOMS: atom_id res chain seq x y z
N MET A 1 26.33 -41.41 42.41
CA MET A 1 25.94 -39.98 42.43
C MET A 1 24.76 -39.85 41.47
N GLY A 2 23.55 -39.84 42.02
CA GLY A 2 22.31 -40.04 41.26
C GLY A 2 21.83 -38.75 40.60
N ILE A 3 21.21 -38.86 39.42
CA ILE A 3 20.66 -37.73 38.65
C ILE A 3 19.64 -36.91 39.46
N SER A 4 19.00 -37.52 40.46
CA SER A 4 18.12 -36.85 41.42
C SER A 4 18.82 -35.80 42.29
N GLU A 5 20.08 -36.04 42.66
CA GLU A 5 20.88 -35.17 43.53
C GLU A 5 21.34 -33.90 42.79
N GLN A 6 21.47 -33.97 41.46
CA GLN A 6 21.77 -32.81 40.62
C GLN A 6 20.54 -31.93 40.37
N ILE A 7 19.34 -32.53 40.29
CA ILE A 7 18.09 -31.81 40.08
C ILE A 7 17.70 -31.03 41.35
N GLU A 8 17.85 -31.63 42.54
CA GLU A 8 17.60 -30.93 43.81
C GLU A 8 18.52 -29.73 44.00
N ARG A 9 19.81 -29.82 43.65
CA ARG A 9 20.74 -28.67 43.73
C ARG A 9 20.39 -27.52 42.80
N VAL A 10 19.83 -27.82 41.61
CA VAL A 10 19.41 -26.77 40.66
C VAL A 10 18.13 -26.09 41.15
N VAL A 11 17.22 -26.83 41.78
CA VAL A 11 15.96 -26.30 42.31
C VAL A 11 16.18 -25.50 43.60
N GLU A 12 17.09 -25.92 44.48
CA GLU A 12 17.45 -25.17 45.70
C GLU A 12 18.24 -23.88 45.41
N GLY A 13 18.84 -23.75 44.22
CA GLY A 13 19.53 -22.54 43.77
C GLY A 13 18.62 -21.34 43.46
N PHE A 14 17.30 -21.54 43.38
CA PHE A 14 16.33 -20.48 43.12
C PHE A 14 15.44 -20.25 44.36
N PRO A 15 15.73 -19.23 45.19
CA PRO A 15 14.95 -18.98 46.39
C PRO A 15 13.53 -18.51 46.01
N THR A 16 12.56 -19.41 46.12
CA THR A 16 11.11 -19.13 46.00
C THR A 16 10.57 -18.49 47.28
N THR A 17 11.26 -17.49 47.82
CA THR A 17 10.64 -16.56 48.77
C THR A 17 9.79 -15.55 47.98
N ARG A 18 8.80 -14.91 48.62
CA ARG A 18 7.97 -13.84 47.99
C ARG A 18 8.80 -12.74 47.30
N GLY A 19 10.08 -12.57 47.65
CA GLY A 19 11.04 -11.70 46.96
C GLY A 19 11.53 -12.25 45.62
N GLY A 20 11.76 -13.56 45.51
CA GLY A 20 12.16 -14.24 44.26
C GLY A 20 11.10 -14.13 43.18
N LEU A 21 9.81 -14.32 43.52
CA LEU A 21 8.72 -14.17 42.56
C LEU A 21 8.63 -12.74 41.97
N LYS A 22 8.84 -11.71 42.81
CA LYS A 22 8.88 -10.31 42.36
C LYS A 22 10.06 -10.05 41.43
N TRP A 23 11.22 -10.63 41.73
CA TRP A 23 12.41 -10.51 40.88
C TRP A 23 12.21 -11.18 39.52
N THR A 24 11.66 -12.39 39.49
CA THR A 24 11.38 -13.09 38.22
C THR A 24 10.36 -12.34 37.37
N LEU A 25 9.31 -11.77 37.98
CA LEU A 25 8.34 -10.92 37.29
C LEU A 25 8.97 -9.64 36.74
N PHE A 26 9.84 -8.99 37.52
CA PHE A 26 10.57 -7.80 37.07
C PHE A 26 11.46 -8.11 35.86
N VAL A 27 12.27 -9.18 35.94
CA VAL A 27 13.16 -9.60 34.84
C VAL A 27 12.34 -9.97 33.58
N ALA A 28 11.23 -10.68 33.72
CA ALA A 28 10.35 -11.01 32.61
C ALA A 28 9.75 -9.77 31.95
N THR A 29 9.36 -8.76 32.74
CA THR A 29 8.77 -7.51 32.23
C THR A 29 9.82 -6.66 31.49
N VAL A 30 11.03 -6.57 32.03
CA VAL A 30 12.16 -5.88 31.37
C VAL A 30 12.54 -6.57 30.06
N ALA A 31 12.63 -7.90 30.05
CA ALA A 31 12.92 -8.67 28.84
C ALA A 31 11.82 -8.50 27.77
N ALA A 32 10.55 -8.51 28.17
CA ALA A 32 9.43 -8.26 27.27
C ALA A 32 9.45 -6.83 26.70
N GLY A 33 9.76 -5.82 27.52
CA GLY A 33 9.87 -4.43 27.09
C GLY A 33 11.00 -4.18 26.09
N ILE A 34 12.18 -4.76 26.35
CA ILE A 34 13.33 -4.68 25.43
C ILE A 34 13.02 -5.43 24.12
N GLY A 35 12.44 -6.63 24.20
CA GLY A 35 12.05 -7.41 23.02
C GLY A 35 11.03 -6.68 22.14
N PHE A 36 10.03 -6.05 22.74
CA PHE A 36 9.05 -5.23 22.02
C PHE A 36 9.73 -4.01 21.37
N GLY A 37 10.58 -3.30 22.11
CA GLY A 37 11.32 -2.15 21.59
C GLY A 37 12.18 -2.49 20.36
N VAL A 38 12.98 -3.56 20.44
CA VAL A 38 13.83 -4.01 19.31
C VAL A 38 12.98 -4.41 18.10
N ALA A 39 11.86 -5.12 18.32
CA ALA A 39 10.94 -5.49 17.25
C ALA A 39 10.30 -4.25 16.58
N SER A 40 9.89 -3.24 17.37
CA SER A 40 9.34 -2.00 16.86
C SER A 40 10.37 -1.18 16.05
N PHE A 41 11.61 -1.06 16.53
CA PHE A 41 12.68 -0.38 15.80
C PHE A 41 13.05 -1.11 14.50
N TYR A 42 13.13 -2.43 14.54
CA TYR A 42 13.41 -3.22 13.34
C TYR A 42 12.30 -3.13 12.30
N HIS A 43 11.03 -3.17 12.73
CA HIS A 43 9.88 -3.06 11.83
C HIS A 43 9.76 -1.65 11.22
N SER A 44 9.90 -0.60 12.04
CA SER A 44 9.86 0.79 11.57
C SER A 44 10.98 1.11 10.58
N GLY A 45 12.22 0.68 10.85
CA GLY A 45 13.33 0.85 9.92
C GLY A 45 13.10 0.17 8.56
N ARG A 46 12.48 -1.02 8.54
CA ARG A 46 12.13 -1.69 7.28
C ARG A 46 11.06 -0.94 6.49
N ILE A 47 10.05 -0.35 7.15
CA ILE A 47 9.02 0.46 6.50
C ILE A 47 9.66 1.70 5.88
N SER A 48 10.50 2.43 6.63
CA SER A 48 11.17 3.64 6.14
C SER A 48 12.06 3.37 4.92
N VAL A 49 12.80 2.26 4.91
CA VAL A 49 13.61 1.86 3.75
C VAL A 49 12.73 1.47 2.56
N LEU A 50 11.57 0.85 2.79
CA LEU A 50 10.65 0.47 1.72
C LEU A 50 9.97 1.68 1.10
N GLU A 51 9.50 2.62 1.92
CA GLU A 51 8.94 3.89 1.48
C GLU A 51 9.96 4.69 0.67
N GLU A 52 11.20 4.78 1.15
CA GLU A 52 12.26 5.49 0.44
C GLU A 52 12.60 4.83 -0.90
N ARG A 53 12.64 3.48 -0.96
CA ARG A 53 12.84 2.76 -2.22
C ARG A 53 11.66 2.93 -3.18
N LEU A 54 10.43 2.90 -2.66
CA LEU A 54 9.23 3.14 -3.45
C LEU A 54 9.24 4.55 -4.02
N ARG A 55 9.64 5.52 -3.20
CA ARG A 55 9.84 6.91 -3.59
C ARG A 55 10.87 7.04 -4.68
N LEU A 56 12.07 6.49 -4.52
CA LEU A 56 13.09 6.56 -5.58
C LEU A 56 12.65 5.87 -6.88
N ALA A 57 11.87 4.78 -6.80
CA ALA A 57 11.35 4.09 -7.97
C ALA A 57 10.23 4.88 -8.69
N GLN A 58 9.44 5.67 -7.96
CA GLN A 58 8.31 6.45 -8.52
C GLN A 58 8.72 7.90 -8.87
N ASP A 59 9.50 8.56 -8.00
CA ASP A 59 9.96 9.97 -8.05
C ASP A 59 11.32 10.14 -8.74
N GLY A 60 11.89 9.13 -9.41
CA GLY A 60 13.16 9.25 -10.16
C GLY A 60 13.13 10.22 -11.36
N ARG A 61 12.30 11.27 -11.32
CA ARG A 61 11.95 12.18 -12.41
C ARG A 61 12.26 13.63 -12.04
N SER A 62 12.44 14.43 -13.08
CA SER A 62 12.35 15.89 -12.92
C SER A 62 10.91 16.28 -12.51
N PRO A 63 10.73 17.24 -11.59
CA PRO A 63 9.41 17.65 -11.09
C PRO A 63 8.47 18.26 -12.14
N TYR A 64 8.93 18.43 -13.38
CA TYR A 64 8.18 19.03 -14.49
C TYR A 64 7.79 18.04 -15.59
N GLN A 65 8.14 16.76 -15.45
CA GLN A 65 7.85 15.77 -16.48
C GLN A 65 6.55 15.02 -16.18
N ILE A 66 5.50 15.33 -16.96
CA ILE A 66 4.22 14.61 -16.96
C ILE A 66 4.35 13.40 -17.88
N ARG A 67 3.97 12.21 -17.42
CA ARG A 67 3.81 11.05 -18.30
C ARG A 67 2.37 10.85 -18.71
N ILE A 68 2.20 10.75 -20.02
CA ILE A 68 0.92 10.53 -20.68
C ILE A 68 0.94 9.11 -21.24
N ALA A 69 0.03 8.28 -20.77
CA ALA A 69 -0.28 7.01 -21.38
C ALA A 69 -1.45 7.19 -22.35
N GLU A 70 -1.36 6.60 -23.53
CA GLU A 70 -2.44 6.59 -24.51
C GLU A 70 -3.00 5.18 -24.65
N VAL A 71 -4.29 5.02 -24.42
CA VAL A 71 -5.01 3.75 -24.45
C VAL A 71 -5.82 3.69 -25.74
N THR A 72 -5.42 2.82 -26.66
CA THR A 72 -6.06 2.68 -27.98
C THR A 72 -6.85 1.39 -28.13
N THR A 73 -6.32 0.27 -27.61
CA THR A 73 -6.88 -1.07 -27.82
C THR A 73 -6.77 -2.00 -26.61
N GLU A 74 -5.97 -1.68 -25.60
CA GLU A 74 -5.79 -2.54 -24.41
C GLU A 74 -6.97 -2.40 -23.45
N ASN A 75 -7.62 -3.54 -23.13
CA ASN A 75 -8.76 -3.59 -22.22
C ASN A 75 -8.72 -4.89 -21.38
N PRO A 76 -8.55 -4.83 -20.04
CA PRO A 76 -8.38 -3.62 -19.23
C PRO A 76 -6.97 -3.03 -19.33
N TYR A 77 -6.86 -1.70 -19.36
CA TYR A 77 -5.58 -1.01 -19.22
C TYR A 77 -5.22 -0.85 -17.74
N ARG A 78 -4.03 -1.30 -17.34
CA ARG A 78 -3.51 -1.16 -15.97
C ARG A 78 -2.58 0.05 -15.89
N VAL A 79 -2.99 1.05 -15.12
CA VAL A 79 -2.20 2.26 -14.89
C VAL A 79 -0.90 1.91 -14.20
N GLN A 80 0.22 2.41 -14.73
CA GLN A 80 1.52 2.22 -14.09
C GLN A 80 1.71 3.25 -12.97
N PRO A 81 2.50 2.95 -11.93
CA PRO A 81 2.91 3.96 -10.92
C PRO A 81 3.53 5.22 -11.54
N SER A 82 4.07 5.01 -12.74
CA SER A 82 4.71 5.97 -13.60
C SER A 82 3.74 6.95 -14.29
N ASP A 83 2.46 6.64 -14.40
CA ASP A 83 1.57 7.41 -15.27
C ASP A 83 0.92 8.54 -14.47
N ASP A 84 0.75 9.69 -15.11
CA ASP A 84 0.12 10.87 -14.49
C ASP A 84 -1.20 11.21 -15.19
N LEU A 85 -1.23 11.03 -16.52
CA LEU A 85 -2.42 11.21 -17.35
C LEU A 85 -2.63 9.97 -18.23
N VAL A 86 -3.85 9.44 -18.22
CA VAL A 86 -4.29 8.36 -19.10
C VAL A 86 -5.28 8.97 -20.10
N GLN A 87 -4.88 8.99 -21.37
CA GLN A 87 -5.70 9.44 -22.49
C GLN A 87 -6.35 8.24 -23.14
N VAL A 88 -7.67 8.20 -23.09
CA VAL A 88 -8.47 7.15 -23.72
C VAL A 88 -8.78 7.57 -25.15
N ASN A 89 -8.15 6.89 -26.12
CA ASN A 89 -8.30 7.13 -27.55
C ASN A 89 -8.77 5.84 -28.25
N LEU A 90 -9.99 5.41 -27.93
CA LEU A 90 -10.52 4.14 -28.43
C LEU A 90 -10.62 4.15 -29.95
N ILE A 91 -10.07 3.10 -30.55
CA ILE A 91 -10.25 2.78 -31.98
C ILE A 91 -11.37 1.73 -32.13
N THR A 92 -11.82 1.13 -31.03
CA THR A 92 -12.82 0.07 -30.99
C THR A 92 -14.13 0.54 -30.36
N ASP A 93 -15.24 -0.08 -30.77
CA ASP A 93 -16.60 0.20 -30.28
C ASP A 93 -16.91 -0.57 -28.99
N VAL A 94 -16.02 -0.51 -28.00
CA VAL A 94 -16.13 -1.23 -26.72
C VAL A 94 -15.84 -0.30 -25.55
N SER A 95 -16.62 -0.41 -24.48
CA SER A 95 -16.36 0.29 -23.21
C SER A 95 -15.01 -0.14 -22.60
N PRO A 96 -14.03 0.77 -22.47
CA PRO A 96 -12.74 0.45 -21.90
C PRO A 96 -12.83 0.37 -20.38
N VAL A 97 -11.99 -0.48 -19.80
CA VAL A 97 -11.80 -0.59 -18.36
C VAL A 97 -10.38 -0.11 -18.02
N ILE A 98 -10.29 0.87 -17.12
CA ILE A 98 -9.05 1.38 -16.56
C ILE A 98 -8.92 0.87 -15.13
N LEU A 99 -7.79 0.24 -14.81
CA LEU A 99 -7.49 -0.28 -13.48
C LEU A 99 -6.43 0.60 -12.79
N LEU A 100 -6.82 1.23 -11.69
CA LEU A 100 -5.94 2.02 -10.83
C LEU A 100 -5.21 1.08 -9.85
N PRO A 101 -3.87 1.05 -9.83
CA PRO A 101 -3.13 0.14 -8.96
C PRO A 101 -3.20 0.58 -7.50
N SER A 102 -2.87 -0.34 -6.60
CA SER A 102 -2.66 -0.08 -5.17
C SER A 102 -1.16 -0.03 -4.84
N GLY A 103 -0.82 0.30 -3.58
CA GLY A 103 0.56 0.30 -3.12
C GLY A 103 1.42 1.44 -3.68
N LEU A 104 0.79 2.54 -4.11
CA LEU A 104 1.49 3.76 -4.53
C LEU A 104 1.85 4.63 -3.32
N LEU A 105 2.75 5.59 -3.53
CA LEU A 105 2.97 6.65 -2.55
C LEU A 105 1.69 7.46 -2.32
N LYS A 106 1.42 7.77 -1.06
CA LYS A 106 0.32 8.66 -0.67
C LYS A 106 0.46 10.01 -1.39
N GLY A 107 -0.66 10.52 -1.90
CA GLY A 107 -0.73 11.76 -2.67
C GLY A 107 -0.47 11.56 -4.17
N LYS A 108 -0.18 10.34 -4.64
CA LYS A 108 -0.08 10.06 -6.07
C LYS A 108 -1.42 10.36 -6.75
N THR A 109 -1.35 11.13 -7.82
CA THR A 109 -2.51 11.52 -8.63
C THR A 109 -2.47 10.85 -9.99
N VAL A 110 -3.63 10.47 -10.50
CA VAL A 110 -3.82 9.98 -11.87
C VAL A 110 -5.05 10.65 -12.46
N SER A 111 -4.92 11.25 -13.64
CA SER A 111 -6.04 11.78 -14.40
C SER A 111 -6.42 10.83 -15.53
N VAL A 112 -7.70 10.58 -15.72
CA VAL A 112 -8.24 9.85 -16.87
C VAL A 112 -9.02 10.82 -17.73
N LYS A 113 -8.70 10.88 -19.02
CA LYS A 113 -9.34 11.78 -19.98
C LYS A 113 -9.79 11.03 -21.22
N ASP A 114 -11.03 11.25 -21.62
CA ASP A 114 -11.50 10.85 -22.95
C ASP A 114 -10.89 11.79 -24.00
N LYS A 115 -9.97 11.26 -24.81
CA LYS A 115 -9.34 11.99 -25.92
C LYS A 115 -10.18 11.89 -27.19
N LYS A 116 -10.86 10.74 -27.40
CA LYS A 116 -11.60 10.47 -28.63
C LYS A 116 -12.92 11.23 -28.69
N GLY A 117 -13.60 11.39 -27.56
CA GLY A 117 -14.93 12.00 -27.49
C GLY A 117 -16.04 11.00 -27.83
N ASN A 118 -15.94 9.78 -27.32
CA ASN A 118 -16.95 8.73 -27.56
C ASN A 118 -17.44 8.05 -26.27
N SER A 119 -17.10 8.62 -25.10
CA SER A 119 -17.50 8.07 -23.80
C SER A 119 -18.99 8.19 -23.51
N SER A 120 -19.75 9.03 -24.22
CA SER A 120 -21.22 9.06 -24.17
C SER A 120 -21.86 7.79 -24.74
N LYS A 121 -21.16 7.12 -25.67
CA LYS A 121 -21.59 5.87 -26.29
C LYS A 121 -20.88 4.65 -25.70
N TYR A 122 -19.61 4.80 -25.35
CA TYR A 122 -18.75 3.75 -24.81
C TYR A 122 -18.13 4.22 -23.50
N GLU A 123 -18.94 4.16 -22.44
CA GLU A 123 -18.53 4.65 -21.12
C GLU A 123 -17.19 4.06 -20.68
N VAL A 124 -16.30 4.93 -20.17
CA VAL A 124 -15.01 4.51 -19.62
C VAL A 124 -15.23 4.09 -18.17
N LYS A 125 -15.01 2.81 -17.90
CA LYS A 125 -15.14 2.24 -16.56
C LYS A 125 -13.79 2.29 -15.86
N ILE A 126 -13.76 2.81 -14.64
CA ILE A 126 -12.54 3.01 -13.87
C ILE A 126 -12.71 2.26 -12.55
N ARG A 127 -11.79 1.37 -12.22
CA ARG A 127 -11.85 0.55 -11.01
C ARG A 127 -10.51 0.58 -10.28
N ALA A 128 -10.54 0.43 -8.97
CA ALA A 128 -9.33 0.18 -8.19
C ALA A 128 -8.98 -1.32 -8.23
N ASP A 129 -7.72 -1.65 -8.47
CA ASP A 129 -7.22 -3.02 -8.48
C ASP A 129 -7.16 -3.57 -7.04
N GLY A 130 -8.23 -4.24 -6.63
CA GLY A 130 -8.39 -4.81 -5.30
C GLY A 130 -8.92 -3.84 -4.23
N GLY A 131 -9.52 -2.71 -4.61
CA GLY A 131 -10.00 -1.69 -3.68
C GLY A 131 -11.30 -1.01 -4.11
N LEU A 132 -11.59 0.13 -3.47
CA LEU A 132 -12.73 0.99 -3.76
C LEU A 132 -12.25 2.40 -4.16
N ILE A 133 -13.09 3.10 -4.91
CA ILE A 133 -12.97 4.52 -5.24
C ILE A 133 -14.08 5.24 -4.48
N ASP A 134 -13.76 6.04 -3.47
CA ASP A 134 -14.74 6.71 -2.59
C ASP A 134 -15.83 5.77 -2.03
N GLY A 135 -15.47 4.53 -1.73
CA GLY A 135 -16.41 3.52 -1.24
C GLY A 135 -17.21 2.79 -2.33
N PHE A 136 -17.04 3.15 -3.59
CA PHE A 136 -17.67 2.49 -4.74
C PHE A 136 -16.69 1.55 -5.46
N PRO A 137 -17.17 0.42 -6.03
CA PRO A 137 -16.31 -0.53 -6.74
C PRO A 137 -15.88 -0.03 -8.13
N GLU A 138 -16.59 0.93 -8.70
CA GLU A 138 -16.38 1.45 -10.05
C GLU A 138 -16.79 2.92 -10.11
N TRP A 139 -16.02 3.69 -10.88
CA TRP A 139 -16.37 5.03 -11.34
C TRP A 139 -16.54 5.03 -12.86
N THR A 140 -17.49 5.80 -13.36
CA THR A 140 -17.82 5.81 -14.80
C THR A 140 -17.70 7.22 -15.35
N LEU A 141 -16.96 7.35 -16.45
CA LEU A 141 -16.90 8.56 -17.25
C LEU A 141 -17.76 8.36 -18.50
N SER A 142 -18.90 9.05 -18.55
CA SER A 142 -19.93 8.92 -19.59
C SER A 142 -20.14 10.19 -20.44
N GLY A 143 -19.27 11.20 -20.29
CA GLY A 143 -19.36 12.46 -21.02
C GLY A 143 -18.22 12.62 -22.00
N ASP A 144 -18.55 12.85 -23.29
CA ASP A 144 -17.55 13.02 -24.35
C ASP A 144 -16.53 14.11 -24.00
N HIS A 145 -15.26 13.79 -24.23
CA HIS A 145 -14.12 14.64 -23.84
C HIS A 145 -14.00 14.94 -22.33
N GLY A 146 -14.75 14.19 -21.52
CA GLY A 146 -14.74 14.28 -20.08
C GLY A 146 -13.37 13.91 -19.50
N SER A 147 -13.15 14.37 -18.28
CA SER A 147 -11.98 13.99 -17.50
C SER A 147 -12.35 13.83 -16.04
N VAL A 148 -11.64 12.95 -15.35
CA VAL A 148 -11.74 12.74 -13.92
C VAL A 148 -10.34 12.52 -13.35
N SER A 149 -10.09 13.07 -12.17
CA SER A 149 -8.83 12.93 -11.46
C SER A 149 -9.03 12.12 -10.19
N PHE A 150 -8.04 11.29 -9.88
CA PHE A 150 -8.02 10.47 -8.67
C PHE A 150 -6.74 10.73 -7.89
N VAL A 151 -6.86 10.70 -6.56
CA VAL A 151 -5.74 10.78 -5.63
C VAL A 151 -5.71 9.54 -4.74
N TRP A 152 -4.52 8.99 -4.54
CA TRP A 152 -4.29 7.85 -3.66
C TRP A 152 -4.00 8.34 -2.24
N ASP A 153 -4.79 7.93 -1.25
CA ASP A 153 -4.62 8.35 0.14
C ASP A 153 -3.65 7.47 0.96
N GLY A 154 -3.12 6.39 0.34
CA GLY A 154 -2.32 5.34 0.98
C GLY A 154 -3.07 4.00 1.13
N LYS A 155 -4.39 3.98 0.96
CA LYS A 155 -5.26 2.82 1.16
C LYS A 155 -6.37 2.70 0.10
N THR A 156 -6.96 3.82 -0.29
CA THR A 156 -8.08 3.91 -1.23
C THR A 156 -7.86 5.05 -2.22
N TRP A 157 -8.54 4.96 -3.37
CA TRP A 157 -8.60 6.05 -4.33
C TRP A 157 -9.78 6.96 -4.01
N SER A 158 -9.59 8.26 -4.19
CA SER A 158 -10.64 9.27 -4.09
C SER A 158 -10.68 10.15 -5.33
N VAL A 159 -11.88 10.53 -5.75
CA VAL A 159 -12.12 11.52 -6.80
C VAL A 159 -11.91 12.92 -6.22
N TYR A 160 -11.27 13.82 -6.97
CA TYR A 160 -11.08 15.22 -6.57
C TYR A 160 -11.12 16.20 -7.74
#